data_AF-A0A4U6P7I7-F1
#
_entry.id   AF-A0A4U6P7I7-F1
#
_cell.length_a   1.000
_cell.length_b   1.000
_cell.length_c   1.000
_cell.angle_alpha   90.00
_cell.angle_beta   90.00
_cell.angle_gamma   90.00
#
_symmetry.space_group_name_H-M   'P 1'
#
loop_
_entity.id
_entity.type
_entity.pdbx_description
1 polymer ?
#
loop_
_entity_poly.entity_id
_entity_poly.type
_entity_poly.pdbx_seq_one_letter_code
_entity_poly.pdbx_strand_id
1 'polypeptide(L)'
;MRTASSLSLTFDCWSLGLEAWSVIGMRLPRLMSGNALAMAEAQLMVREKMEAAALLQWKFMTGSLGASAPAIMSASVTHYRKAVRKNRRRLARPARK
;
A
#
# COMPACT_ATOMS: atom_id res chain seq x y z
N MET A 1 10.00 16.21 -14.56
CA MET A 1 10.30 15.02 -13.73
C MET A 1 11.03 15.52 -12.50
N ARG A 2 10.51 15.34 -11.27
CA ARG A 2 11.28 15.72 -10.07
C ARG A 2 12.49 14.78 -9.99
N THR A 3 13.69 15.34 -9.95
CA THR A 3 14.89 14.59 -9.62
C THR A 3 14.73 14.11 -8.18
N ALA A 4 14.66 12.79 -7.99
CA ALA A 4 14.54 12.21 -6.66
C ALA A 4 15.87 12.45 -5.93
N SER A 5 15.92 13.52 -5.14
CA SER A 5 16.97 13.67 -4.14
C SER A 5 16.76 12.59 -3.07
N SER A 6 17.84 11.98 -2.58
CA SER A 6 17.78 10.94 -1.54
C SER A 6 16.92 11.37 -0.35
N LEU A 7 16.95 12.66 0.01
CA LEU A 7 16.14 13.22 1.09
C LEU A 7 14.62 13.17 0.78
N SER A 8 14.23 13.56 -0.43
CA SER A 8 12.82 13.53 -0.85
C SER A 8 12.25 12.11 -0.85
N LEU A 9 13.08 11.13 -1.24
CA LEU A 9 12.72 9.72 -1.24
C LEU A 9 12.56 9.17 0.19
N THR A 10 13.41 9.57 1.12
CA THR A 10 13.28 9.23 2.54
C THR A 10 11.96 9.76 3.12
N PHE A 11 11.63 11.03 2.86
CA PHE A 11 10.34 11.60 3.28
C PHE A 11 9.15 10.88 2.62
N ASP A 12 9.29 10.48 1.36
CA ASP A 12 8.27 9.69 0.67
C ASP A 12 8.06 8.32 1.32
N CYS A 13 9.12 7.61 1.68
CA CYS A 13 9.04 6.36 2.44
C CYS A 13 8.41 6.55 3.83
N TRP A 14 8.83 7.59 4.55
CA TRP A 14 8.30 7.90 5.87
C TRP A 14 6.79 8.19 5.84
N SER A 15 6.38 9.07 4.92
CA SER A 15 4.96 9.39 4.72
C SER A 15 4.14 8.17 4.28
N LEU A 16 4.70 7.31 3.42
CA LEU A 16 4.07 6.03 3.07
C LEU A 16 3.89 5.14 4.31
N GLY A 17 4.89 5.08 5.19
CA GLY A 17 4.80 4.40 6.47
C GLY A 17 3.60 4.91 7.27
N LEU A 18 3.53 6.22 7.52
CA LEU A 18 2.41 6.83 8.25
C LEU A 18 1.03 6.55 7.60
N GLU A 19 0.94 6.63 6.27
CA GLU A 19 -0.28 6.27 5.54
C GLU A 19 -0.65 4.80 5.79
N ALA A 20 0.31 3.87 5.79
CA ALA A 20 0.08 2.45 6.05
C ALA A 20 -0.35 2.18 7.52
N TRP A 21 0.28 2.85 8.50
CA TRP A 21 -0.12 2.77 9.90
C TRP A 21 -1.58 3.20 10.11
N SER A 22 -2.02 4.26 9.42
CA SER A 22 -3.42 4.68 9.48
C SER A 22 -4.40 3.60 8.98
N VAL A 23 -4.01 2.84 7.94
CA VAL A 23 -4.81 1.73 7.40
C VAL A 23 -4.94 0.60 8.39
N ILE A 24 -3.86 0.28 9.13
CA ILE A 24 -3.91 -0.72 10.20
C ILE A 24 -4.87 -0.27 11.30
N GLY A 25 -4.76 0.98 11.74
CA GLY A 25 -5.67 1.57 12.74
C GLY A 25 -7.14 1.49 12.32
N MET A 26 -7.47 1.80 11.07
CA MET A 26 -8.84 1.71 10.53
C MET A 26 -9.39 0.27 10.48
N ARG A 27 -8.53 -0.76 10.43
CA ARG A 27 -8.94 -2.17 10.41
C ARG A 27 -9.15 -2.76 11.80
N LEU A 28 -8.48 -2.21 12.81
CA LEU A 28 -8.48 -2.76 14.15
C LEU A 28 -9.90 -2.98 14.70
N PRO A 29 -10.86 -2.04 14.59
CA PRO A 29 -12.23 -2.28 15.09
C PRO A 29 -12.95 -3.43 14.37
N ARG A 30 -12.72 -3.61 13.06
CA ARG A 30 -13.31 -4.70 12.28
C ARG A 30 -12.75 -6.05 12.72
N LEU A 31 -11.44 -6.12 12.93
CA LEU A 31 -10.76 -7.34 13.34
C LEU A 31 -11.09 -7.74 14.78
N MET A 32 -11.22 -6.76 15.68
CA MET A 32 -11.59 -6.99 17.08
C MET A 32 -12.99 -7.60 17.25
N SER A 33 -13.87 -7.47 16.24
CA SER A 33 -15.21 -8.07 16.31
C SER A 33 -15.21 -9.61 16.29
N GLY A 34 -14.11 -10.25 15.85
CA GLY A 34 -13.93 -11.71 15.89
C GLY A 34 -14.94 -12.54 15.09
N ASN A 35 -15.82 -11.91 14.32
CA ASN A 35 -16.90 -12.57 13.60
C ASN A 35 -16.49 -12.97 12.17
N ALA A 36 -17.44 -13.53 11.40
CA ALA A 36 -17.19 -13.92 10.01
C ALA A 36 -16.72 -12.76 9.11
N LEU A 37 -17.18 -11.52 9.37
CA LEU A 37 -16.73 -10.33 8.64
C LEU A 37 -15.29 -9.96 8.98
N ALA A 38 -14.84 -10.17 10.23
CA ALA A 38 -13.46 -10.01 10.64
C ALA A 38 -12.53 -10.98 9.88
N MET A 39 -12.95 -12.26 9.75
CA MET A 39 -12.21 -13.27 8.98
C MET A 39 -12.16 -12.88 7.49
N ALA A 40 -13.27 -12.43 6.91
CA ALA A 40 -13.32 -11.97 5.53
C ALA A 40 -12.39 -10.77 5.28
N GLU A 41 -12.36 -9.78 6.19
CA GLU A 41 -11.43 -8.65 6.11
C GLU A 41 -9.98 -9.15 6.21
N ALA A 42 -9.66 -10.08 7.12
CA ALA A 42 -8.32 -10.63 7.25
C ALA A 42 -7.84 -11.33 5.97
N GLN A 43 -8.68 -12.14 5.34
CA GLN A 43 -8.38 -12.78 4.06
C GLN A 43 -8.19 -11.74 2.93
N LEU A 44 -9.05 -10.71 2.89
CA LEU A 44 -8.90 -9.61 1.95
C LEU A 44 -7.56 -8.88 2.14
N MET A 45 -7.14 -8.66 3.40
CA MET A 45 -5.85 -8.02 3.69
C MET A 45 -4.65 -8.80 3.14
N VAL A 46 -4.71 -10.13 3.13
CA VAL A 46 -3.64 -10.98 2.58
C VAL A 46 -3.62 -10.87 1.06
N ARG A 47 -4.80 -11.00 0.42
CA ARG A 47 -4.94 -10.87 -1.04
C ARG A 47 -4.41 -9.54 -1.55
N GLU A 48 -4.70 -8.43 -0.88
CA GLU A 48 -4.21 -7.11 -1.26
C GLU A 48 -2.68 -6.98 -1.17
N LYS A 49 -2.06 -7.59 -0.16
CA LYS A 49 -0.59 -7.59 -0.03
C LYS A 49 0.04 -8.41 -1.13
N MET A 50 -0.52 -9.60 -1.40
CA MET A 50 -0.07 -10.47 -2.48
C MET A 50 -0.23 -9.80 -3.85
N GLU A 51 -1.37 -9.17 -4.12
CA GLU A 51 -1.62 -8.42 -5.37
C GLU A 51 -0.61 -7.27 -5.52
N ALA A 52 -0.39 -6.47 -4.46
CA ALA A 52 0.57 -5.38 -4.50
C ALA A 52 2.02 -5.88 -4.74
N ALA A 53 2.43 -6.95 -4.07
CA ALA A 53 3.75 -7.54 -4.26
C ALA A 53 3.92 -8.13 -5.67
N ALA A 54 2.95 -8.91 -6.14
CA ALA A 54 2.97 -9.51 -7.47
C ALA A 54 3.01 -8.46 -8.58
N LEU A 55 2.21 -7.39 -8.47
CA LEU A 55 2.24 -6.30 -9.43
C LEU A 55 3.56 -5.53 -9.40
N LEU A 56 4.20 -5.37 -8.24
CA LEU A 56 5.51 -4.73 -8.17
C LEU A 56 6.59 -5.61 -8.83
N GLN A 57 6.57 -6.91 -8.52
CA GLN A 57 7.49 -7.88 -9.11
C GLN A 57 7.34 -7.93 -10.63
N TRP A 58 6.11 -7.97 -11.13
CA TRP A 58 5.82 -7.90 -12.55
C TRP A 58 6.40 -6.63 -13.16
N LYS A 59 6.14 -5.46 -12.54
CA LYS A 59 6.68 -4.19 -13.03
C LYS A 59 8.21 -4.15 -13.06
N PHE A 60 8.85 -4.78 -12.09
CA PHE A 60 10.30 -4.94 -12.05
C PHE A 60 10.79 -5.81 -13.22
N MET A 61 10.18 -6.98 -13.43
CA MET A 61 10.53 -7.90 -14.51
C MET A 61 10.33 -7.29 -15.90
N THR A 62 9.30 -6.45 -16.09
CA THR A 62 9.06 -5.77 -17.38
C THR A 62 9.86 -4.47 -17.54
N GLY A 63 10.73 -4.10 -16.58
CA GLY A 63 11.50 -2.85 -16.61
C GLY A 63 10.68 -1.57 -16.44
N SER A 64 9.39 -1.68 -16.09
CA SER A 64 8.47 -0.53 -15.99
C SER A 64 8.67 0.34 -14.74
N LEU A 65 9.59 -0.03 -13.85
CA LEU A 65 9.97 0.76 -12.68
C LEU A 65 11.07 1.79 -12.97
N GLY A 66 11.68 1.75 -14.16
CA GLY A 66 12.77 2.63 -14.57
C GLY A 66 14.13 1.95 -14.61
N ALA A 67 15.13 2.66 -15.13
CA ALA A 67 16.44 2.11 -15.47
C ALA A 67 17.54 2.38 -14.42
N SER A 68 17.23 3.05 -13.31
CA SER A 68 18.19 3.36 -12.25
C SER A 68 17.65 3.02 -10.87
N ALA A 69 18.52 2.72 -9.91
CA ALA A 69 18.11 2.36 -8.55
C ALA A 69 17.20 3.43 -7.88
N PRO A 70 17.49 4.75 -7.97
CA PRO A 70 16.59 5.77 -7.41
C PRO A 70 15.22 5.81 -8.12
N ALA A 71 15.18 5.59 -9.43
CA ALA A 71 13.94 5.55 -10.18
C ALA A 71 13.08 4.34 -9.77
N ILE A 72 13.71 3.16 -9.66
CA ILE A 72 13.06 1.93 -9.22
C ILE A 72 12.46 2.10 -7.81
N MET A 73 13.22 2.68 -6.88
CA MET A 73 12.76 2.91 -5.52
C MET A 73 11.59 3.92 -5.49
N SER A 74 11.68 5.03 -6.21
CA SER A 74 10.59 6.02 -6.30
C SER A 74 9.32 5.44 -6.92
N ALA A 75 9.45 4.64 -7.99
CA ALA A 75 8.33 3.94 -8.62
C ALA A 75 7.70 2.90 -7.68
N SER A 76 8.53 2.21 -6.88
CA SER A 76 8.07 1.23 -5.89
C SER A 76 7.27 1.88 -4.76
N VAL A 77 7.76 3.01 -4.22
CA VAL A 77 7.04 3.79 -3.21
C VAL A 77 5.71 4.31 -3.78
N THR A 78 5.71 4.81 -5.01
CA THR A 78 4.50 5.27 -5.69
C THR A 78 3.47 4.15 -5.86
N HIS A 79 3.94 2.95 -6.23
CA HIS A 79 3.10 1.76 -6.37
C HIS A 79 2.43 1.38 -5.04
N TYR A 80 3.19 1.27 -3.96
CA TYR A 80 2.63 0.95 -2.64
C TYR A 80 1.72 2.06 -2.12
N ARG A 81 2.05 3.33 -2.34
CA ARG A 81 1.19 4.46 -1.96
C ARG A 81 -0.17 4.39 -2.64
N LYS A 82 -0.23 3.99 -3.91
CA LYS A 82 -1.50 3.76 -4.61
C LYS A 82 -2.34 2.66 -3.95
N ALA A 83 -1.71 1.55 -3.55
CA ALA A 83 -2.37 0.45 -2.86
C ALA A 83 -2.89 0.87 -1.46
N VAL A 84 -2.08 1.57 -0.67
CA VAL A 84 -2.46 2.09 0.66
C VAL A 84 -3.63 3.08 0.55
N ARG A 85 -3.61 3.98 -0.44
CA ARG A 85 -4.73 4.91 -0.70
C ARG A 85 -6.01 4.19 -1.10
N LYS A 86 -5.93 3.14 -1.92
CA LYS A 86 -7.09 2.28 -2.26
C LYS A 86 -7.70 1.67 -0.98
N ASN A 87 -6.85 1.17 -0.07
CA ASN A 87 -7.30 0.62 1.21
C ASN A 87 -7.95 1.68 2.11
N ARG A 88 -7.29 2.83 2.28
CA ARG A 88 -7.85 3.95 3.04
C ARG A 88 -9.22 4.38 2.52
N ARG A 89 -9.38 4.52 1.20
CA ARG A 89 -10.68 4.86 0.59
C ARG A 89 -11.75 3.81 0.82
N ARG A 90 -11.41 2.51 0.79
CA ARG A 90 -12.36 1.43 1.10
C ARG A 90 -12.79 1.49 2.57
N LEU A 91 -11.82 1.65 3.47
CA LEU A 91 -12.07 1.62 4.91
C LEU A 91 -12.83 2.85 5.41
N ALA A 92 -12.62 4.00 4.76
CA ALA A 92 -13.35 5.24 5.02
C ALA A 92 -14.82 5.20 4.56
N ARG A 93 -15.19 4.24 3.69
CA ARG A 93 -16.59 4.05 3.33
C ARG A 93 -17.32 3.34 4.48
N PRO A 94 -18.56 3.77 4.80
CA PRO A 94 -19.38 3.09 5.80
C PRO A 94 -19.52 1.61 5.42
N ALA A 95 -19.48 0.73 6.42
CA ALA A 95 -19.83 -0.67 6.21
C ALA A 95 -21.27 -0.72 5.67
N ARG A 96 -21.46 -1.34 4.51
CA ARG A 96 -22.80 -1.55 3.95
C ARG A 96 -23.52 -2.50 4.93
N LYS A 97 -24.65 -2.03 5.49
CA LYS A 97 -25.52 -2.82 6.36
C LYS A 97 -26.07 -4.04 5.63
#